data_AF-A0A833P9R4-F1
#
_entry.id   AF-A0A833P9R4-F1
#
_cell.length_a   1.000
_cell.length_b   1.000
_cell.length_c   1.000
_cell.angle_alpha   90.00
_cell.angle_beta   90.00
_cell.angle_gamma   90.00
#
_symmetry.space_group_name_H-M   'P 1'
#
loop_
_entity.id
_entity.type
_entity.pdbx_description
1 polymer ?
#
loop_
_entity_poly.entity_id
_entity_poly.type
_entity_poly.pdbx_seq_one_letter_code
_entity_poly.pdbx_strand_id
1 'polypeptide(L)'
;MNHAWQQHRSSFEARFPFLKEMPFEYTWGGMLCMTLNHDPVFHAAGDDVYVMGGCNGVGVVKGTYLGYYMADMICISSDLIRH
;
A
#
# COMPACT_ATOMS: atom_id res chain seq x y z
N MET A 1 15.40 -10.12 14.91
CA MET A 1 14.21 -9.38 15.43
C MET A 1 14.46 -7.90 15.75
N ASN A 2 15.69 -7.36 15.70
CA ASN A 2 15.96 -5.97 16.11
C ASN A 2 16.28 -4.98 14.96
N HIS A 3 16.20 -5.40 13.70
CA HIS A 3 16.67 -4.59 12.57
C HIS A 3 15.81 -3.33 12.34
N ALA A 4 14.47 -3.48 12.35
CA ALA A 4 13.55 -2.35 12.20
C ALA A 4 13.78 -1.31 13.31
N TRP A 5 13.99 -1.76 14.56
CA TRP A 5 14.26 -0.85 15.68
C TRP A 5 15.55 -0.05 15.48
N GLN A 6 16.65 -0.71 15.14
CA GLN A 6 17.93 -0.06 14.89
C GLN A 6 17.85 0.93 13.73
N GLN A 7 17.20 0.53 12.62
CA GLN A 7 17.06 1.36 11.43
C GLN A 7 16.17 2.57 11.69
N HIS A 8 15.03 2.38 12.35
CA HIS A 8 14.14 3.49 12.72
C HIS A 8 14.83 4.44 13.70
N ARG A 9 15.55 3.90 14.69
CA ARG A 9 16.27 4.72 15.67
C ARG A 9 17.36 5.57 15.03
N SER A 10 18.21 4.95 14.21
CA SER A 10 19.26 5.66 13.47
C SER A 10 18.68 6.75 12.55
N SER A 11 17.60 6.44 11.83
CA SER A 11 16.89 7.41 10.98
C SER A 11 16.26 8.56 11.76
N PHE A 12 15.75 8.29 12.96
CA PHE A 12 15.12 9.30 13.80
C PHE A 12 16.13 10.27 14.39
N GLU A 13 17.21 9.76 15.00
CA GLU A 13 18.28 10.61 15.56
C GLU A 13 18.96 11.46 14.48
N ALA A 14 19.13 10.93 13.27
CA ALA A 14 19.69 11.68 12.14
C ALA A 14 18.81 12.87 11.71
N ARG A 15 17.48 12.75 11.83
CA ARG A 15 16.52 13.81 11.44
C ARG A 15 16.17 14.75 12.59
N PHE A 16 16.14 14.23 13.81
CA PHE A 16 15.69 14.92 15.01
C PHE A 16 16.71 14.78 16.15
N PRO A 17 17.95 15.29 15.98
CA PRO A 17 19.01 15.10 16.96
C PRO A 17 18.67 15.69 18.35
N PHE A 18 17.86 16.74 18.39
CA PHE A 18 17.37 17.37 19.63
C PHE A 18 16.32 16.53 20.38
N LEU A 19 15.78 15.46 19.78
CA LEU A 19 14.85 14.52 20.40
C LEU A 19 15.50 13.17 20.69
N LYS A 20 16.83 13.04 20.65
CA LYS A 20 17.51 11.74 20.84
C LYS A 20 17.09 11.04 22.13
N GLU A 21 16.90 11.73 23.25
CA GLU A 21 16.56 11.03 24.51
C GLU A 21 15.10 10.54 24.56
N MET A 22 14.28 10.84 23.56
CA MET A 22 12.89 10.35 23.48
C MET A 22 12.88 8.85 23.18
N PRO A 23 12.30 8.00 24.06
CA PRO A 23 12.17 6.58 23.80
C PRO A 23 11.04 6.30 22.80
N PHE A 24 11.17 5.22 22.03
CA PHE A 24 10.06 4.66 21.27
C PHE A 24 9.32 3.66 22.15
N GLU A 25 8.02 3.89 22.36
CA GLU A 25 7.17 2.93 23.06
C GLU A 25 6.94 1.68 22.20
N TYR A 26 6.74 1.89 20.89
CA TYR A 26 6.51 0.83 19.92
C TYR A 26 7.15 1.15 18.58
N THR A 27 7.53 0.10 17.85
CA THR A 27 7.93 0.20 16.45
C THR A 27 7.68 -1.13 15.74
N TRP A 28 7.29 -1.08 14.48
CA TRP A 28 7.07 -2.26 13.65
C TRP A 28 7.62 -2.03 12.25
N GLY A 29 8.16 -3.10 11.66
CA GLY A 29 8.50 -3.15 10.24
C GLY A 29 7.46 -3.96 9.48
N GLY A 30 7.52 -3.91 8.16
CA GLY A 30 6.64 -4.68 7.30
C GLY A 30 7.12 -4.69 5.85
N MET A 31 6.42 -5.46 5.03
CA MET A 31 6.67 -5.49 3.60
C MET A 31 5.76 -4.50 2.90
N LEU A 32 6.27 -3.84 1.87
CA LEU A 32 5.49 -3.04 0.94
C LEU A 32 5.34 -3.81 -0.37
N CYS A 33 4.13 -3.79 -0.94
CA CYS A 33 3.91 -4.27 -2.30
C CYS A 33 4.46 -3.24 -3.29
N MET A 34 5.51 -3.62 -4.02
CA MET A 34 6.16 -2.77 -5.02
C MET A 34 6.12 -3.41 -6.41
N THR A 35 5.69 -2.65 -7.40
CA THR A 35 5.86 -2.97 -8.82
C THR A 35 7.17 -2.40 -9.34
N LEU A 36 7.78 -3.04 -10.33
CA LEU A 36 9.05 -2.59 -10.90
C LEU A 36 8.90 -1.28 -11.68
N ASN A 37 7.73 -1.05 -12.29
CA ASN A 37 7.41 0.15 -13.06
C ASN A 37 6.83 1.29 -12.21
N HIS A 38 6.66 1.10 -10.89
CA HIS A 38 6.10 2.09 -9.96
C HIS A 38 4.62 2.47 -10.21
N ASP A 39 3.93 1.79 -11.12
CA ASP A 39 2.50 1.92 -11.34
C ASP A 39 1.70 0.90 -10.53
N PRO A 40 0.48 1.24 -10.05
CA PRO A 40 -0.40 0.26 -9.42
C PRO A 40 -0.93 -0.75 -10.44
N VAL A 41 -1.22 -1.97 -9.97
CA VAL A 41 -1.98 -2.96 -10.74
C VAL A 41 -3.46 -2.68 -10.51
N PHE A 42 -4.21 -2.51 -11.60
CA PHE A 42 -5.66 -2.30 -11.59
C PHE A 42 -6.27 -2.76 -12.92
N HIS A 43 -6.85 -3.96 -12.98
CA HIS A 43 -7.49 -4.48 -14.19
C HIS A 43 -8.39 -5.71 -13.91
N ALA A 44 -9.18 -6.10 -14.91
CA ALA A 44 -9.84 -7.42 -14.96
C ALA A 44 -8.82 -8.48 -15.41
N ALA A 45 -8.72 -9.59 -14.68
CA ALA A 45 -7.77 -10.67 -14.94
C ALA A 45 -8.42 -11.96 -15.48
N GLY A 46 -9.74 -11.96 -15.61
CA GLY A 46 -10.55 -13.07 -16.14
C GLY A 46 -12.03 -12.82 -15.87
N ASP A 47 -12.88 -13.79 -16.23
CA ASP A 47 -14.32 -13.73 -16.02
C ASP A 47 -14.63 -13.55 -14.52
N ASP A 48 -15.24 -12.42 -14.19
CA ASP A 48 -15.54 -11.99 -12.81
C ASP A 48 -14.33 -11.98 -11.84
N VAL A 49 -13.10 -11.91 -12.37
CA VAL A 49 -11.85 -11.80 -11.59
C VAL A 49 -11.21 -10.44 -11.80
N TYR A 50 -11.00 -9.71 -10.72
CA TYR A 50 -10.42 -8.37 -10.74
C TYR A 50 -9.23 -8.27 -9.79
N VAL A 51 -8.20 -7.53 -10.21
CA VAL A 51 -6.95 -7.40 -9.48
C VAL A 51 -6.69 -5.93 -9.17
N MET A 52 -6.42 -5.66 -7.90
CA MET A 52 -5.84 -4.40 -7.43
C MET A 52 -4.65 -4.69 -6.52
N GLY A 53 -3.52 -4.03 -6.77
CA GLY A 53 -2.30 -4.27 -5.99
C GLY A 53 -1.16 -3.34 -6.38
N GLY A 54 0.04 -3.61 -5.85
CA GLY A 54 1.22 -2.84 -6.24
C GLY A 54 1.11 -1.35 -5.89
N CYS A 55 0.50 -1.02 -4.75
CA CYS A 55 0.23 0.36 -4.38
C CYS A 55 1.47 1.17 -4.00
N ASN A 56 2.68 0.57 -4.03
CA ASN A 56 3.98 1.26 -4.01
C ASN A 56 4.14 2.20 -2.81
N GLY A 57 3.77 1.73 -1.62
CA GLY A 57 3.90 2.50 -0.37
C GLY A 57 2.78 3.51 -0.10
N VAL A 58 1.86 3.72 -1.04
CA VAL A 58 0.70 4.64 -0.87
C VAL A 58 -0.63 3.89 -0.85
N GLY A 59 -0.63 2.70 -0.25
CA GLY A 59 -1.77 1.77 -0.21
C GLY A 59 -3.03 2.31 0.46
N VAL A 60 -2.90 3.17 1.46
CA VAL A 60 -4.08 3.79 2.11
C VAL A 60 -4.83 4.67 1.12
N VAL A 61 -4.14 5.62 0.49
CA VAL A 61 -4.76 6.55 -0.47
C VAL A 61 -5.21 5.81 -1.72
N LYS A 62 -4.32 4.99 -2.32
CA LYS A 62 -4.64 4.22 -3.53
C LYS A 62 -5.76 3.22 -3.30
N GLY A 63 -5.79 2.58 -2.14
CA GLY A 63 -6.83 1.65 -1.75
C GLY A 63 -8.22 2.30 -1.76
N THR A 64 -8.33 3.52 -1.23
CA THR A 64 -9.61 4.25 -1.18
C THR A 64 -10.14 4.58 -2.58
N TYR A 65 -9.37 5.27 -3.43
CA TYR A 65 -9.91 5.71 -4.72
C TYR A 65 -9.96 4.57 -5.75
N LEU A 66 -8.97 3.67 -5.79
CA LEU A 66 -9.02 2.51 -6.69
C LEU A 66 -10.12 1.54 -6.26
N GLY A 67 -10.40 1.40 -4.97
CA GLY A 67 -11.52 0.60 -4.49
C GLY A 67 -12.87 1.10 -5.01
N TYR A 68 -13.07 2.42 -5.02
CA TYR A 68 -14.25 3.04 -5.61
C TYR A 68 -14.39 2.70 -7.11
N TYR A 69 -13.35 2.95 -7.90
CA TYR A 69 -13.39 2.66 -9.35
C TYR A 69 -13.47 1.16 -9.65
N MET A 70 -12.94 0.30 -8.78
CA MET A 70 -13.08 -1.15 -8.89
C MET A 70 -14.55 -1.56 -8.79
N ALA A 71 -15.30 -0.98 -7.85
CA ALA A 71 -16.73 -1.24 -7.71
C ALA A 71 -17.51 -0.83 -8.97
N ASP A 72 -17.22 0.35 -9.52
CA ASP A 72 -17.83 0.82 -10.78
C ASP A 72 -17.54 -0.15 -11.93
N MET A 73 -16.28 -0.58 -12.08
CA MET A 73 -15.88 -1.53 -13.13
C MET A 73 -16.57 -2.89 -12.99
N ILE A 74 -16.72 -3.40 -11.77
CA ILE A 74 -17.43 -4.66 -11.49
C ILE A 74 -18.91 -4.54 -11.86
N CYS A 75 -19.57 -3.44 -11.49
CA CYS A 75 -20.98 -3.22 -11.81
C CYS A 75 -21.21 -3.15 -13.32
N ILE A 76 -20.42 -2.35 -14.05
CA ILE A 76 -20.54 -2.22 -15.51
C ILE A 76 -20.33 -3.57 -16.20
N SER A 77 -19.33 -4.35 -15.78
CA SER A 77 -19.08 -5.67 -16.35
C SER A 77 -20.24 -6.64 -16.10
N SER A 78 -20.85 -6.59 -14.91
CA SER A 78 -21.99 -7.45 -14.56
C SER A 78 -23.22 -7.17 -15.45
N ASP A 79 -23.46 -5.90 -15.80
CA ASP A 79 -24.57 -5.52 -16.67
C ASP A 79 -24.36 -5.95 -18.12
N LEU A 80 -23.11 -5.96 -18.61
CA LEU A 80 -22.76 -6.45 -19.96
C LEU A 80 -22.92 -7.97 -20.12
N ILE A 81 -22.75 -8.74 -19.04
CA ILE A 81 -22.88 -10.21 -19.06
C ILE A 81 -24.36 -10.66 -18.92
N ARG A 82 -25.24 -9.77 -18.46
CA ARG A 82 -26.67 -10.08 -18.19
C ARG A 82 -27.60 -9.92 -19.41
N HIS A 83 -27.08 -9.58 -20.59
CA HIS A 83 -27.82 -9.47 -21.85
C HIS A 83 -27.32 -10.48 -22.88
#